data_AF-A0A8H9WUX6-F1
#
_entry.id   AF-A0A8H9WUX6-F1
#
_cell.length_a   1.000
_cell.length_b   1.000
_cell.length_c   1.000
_cell.angle_alpha   90.00
_cell.angle_beta   90.00
_cell.angle_gamma   90.00
#
_symmetry.space_group_name_H-M   'P 1'
#
loop_
_entity.id
_entity.type
_entity.pdbx_description
1 polymer ?
#
loop_
_entity_poly.entity_id
_entity_poly.type
_entity_poly.pdbx_seq_one_letter_code
_entity_poly.pdbx_strand_id
1 'polypeptide(L)'
;MEHLNTEILARLVDQTPQPEEAAHIAECEACSAELEAIRSQTDALRSLPEIRAPQGDWHGLEARLRSEGLMNDPGRFRRIGLAQTPGWMRAAAAAVLFLSGAGAGALLTSPEAPESLGDLAMPSSAATFATSTSVEAAATAVRVAEQNYVAAITRYQQLLISESGVEAGSDPMSRMAALEYLATVSQAAVRQAPGDPYLNGFLVSVLGEREATAQLVASRSNWY
;
A
#
# COMPACT_ATOMS: atom_id res chain seq x y z
N MET A 1 -30.01 16.19 -25.55
CA MET A 1 -29.52 14.86 -25.93
C MET A 1 -28.46 14.48 -24.93
N GLU A 2 -28.52 13.27 -24.39
CA GLU A 2 -27.58 12.80 -23.37
C GLU A 2 -26.26 12.43 -24.06
N HIS A 3 -25.14 12.93 -23.53
CA HIS A 3 -23.81 12.66 -24.06
C HIS A 3 -23.29 11.30 -23.57
N LEU A 4 -22.38 10.69 -24.33
CA LEU A 4 -21.63 9.54 -23.82
C LEU A 4 -20.77 9.96 -22.63
N ASN A 5 -20.69 9.09 -21.63
CA ASN A 5 -19.83 9.35 -20.48
C ASN A 5 -18.34 9.20 -20.86
N THR A 6 -17.46 9.81 -20.06
CA THR A 6 -16.02 9.79 -20.31
C THR A 6 -15.43 8.37 -20.25
N GLU A 7 -15.99 7.46 -19.45
CA GLU A 7 -15.53 6.06 -19.39
C GLU A 7 -15.76 5.31 -20.72
N ILE A 8 -16.92 5.51 -21.34
CA ILE A 8 -17.25 4.97 -22.67
C ILE A 8 -16.32 5.59 -23.69
N LEU A 9 -16.14 6.92 -23.71
CA LEU A 9 -15.24 7.59 -24.65
C LEU A 9 -13.79 7.08 -24.51
N ALA A 10 -13.29 6.90 -23.29
CA ALA A 10 -11.97 6.33 -23.03
C ALA A 10 -11.86 4.88 -23.55
N ARG A 11 -12.89 4.04 -23.33
CA ARG A 11 -12.95 2.67 -23.85
C ARG A 11 -12.88 2.62 -25.38
N LEU A 12 -13.51 3.58 -26.06
CA LEU A 12 -13.56 3.68 -27.53
C LEU A 12 -12.25 4.12 -28.19
N VAL A 13 -11.23 4.46 -27.39
CA VAL A 13 -9.87 4.66 -27.90
C VAL A 13 -9.27 3.33 -28.36
N ASP A 14 -9.46 2.26 -27.59
CA ASP A 14 -8.84 0.94 -27.82
C ASP A 14 -9.82 -0.10 -28.37
N GLN A 15 -11.13 0.18 -28.34
CA GLN A 15 -12.18 -0.77 -28.74
C GLN A 15 -13.05 -0.22 -29.87
N THR A 16 -13.59 -1.14 -30.69
CA THR A 16 -14.54 -0.80 -31.74
C THR A 16 -15.88 -0.35 -31.13
N PRO A 17 -16.44 0.80 -31.54
CA PRO A 17 -17.73 1.28 -31.04
C PRO A 17 -18.88 0.35 -31.45
N GLN A 18 -19.87 0.24 -30.59
CA GLN A 18 -21.15 -0.35 -30.95
C GLN A 18 -21.88 0.54 -31.98
N PRO A 19 -22.78 -0.01 -32.82
CA PRO A 19 -23.42 0.76 -33.90
C PRO A 19 -24.17 2.01 -33.40
N GLU A 20 -24.80 1.93 -32.23
CA GLU A 20 -25.47 3.07 -31.58
C GLU A 20 -24.50 4.16 -31.11
N GLU A 21 -23.34 3.78 -30.58
CA GLU A 21 -22.28 4.70 -30.15
C GLU A 21 -21.63 5.37 -31.36
N ALA A 22 -21.41 4.60 -32.43
CA ALA A 22 -20.87 5.11 -33.69
C ALA A 22 -21.83 6.13 -34.34
N ALA A 23 -23.14 5.85 -34.33
CA ALA A 23 -24.15 6.79 -34.80
C ALA A 23 -24.15 8.07 -33.95
N HIS A 24 -24.09 7.94 -32.62
CA HIS A 24 -24.02 9.10 -31.72
C HIS A 24 -22.78 9.96 -31.97
N ILE A 25 -21.59 9.35 -32.11
CA ILE A 25 -20.34 10.08 -32.36
C ILE A 25 -20.37 10.79 -33.72
N ALA A 26 -21.02 10.20 -34.73
CA ALA A 26 -21.17 10.83 -36.04
C ALA A 26 -22.08 12.07 -36.00
N GLU A 27 -23.04 12.10 -35.08
CA GLU A 27 -24.03 13.20 -34.97
C GLU A 27 -23.68 14.24 -33.90
N CYS A 28 -22.91 13.86 -32.88
CA CYS A 28 -22.58 14.72 -31.73
C CYS A 28 -21.15 15.27 -31.80
N GLU A 29 -21.02 16.55 -32.14
CA GLU A 29 -19.72 17.26 -32.22
C GLU A 29 -18.97 17.26 -30.88
N ALA A 30 -19.67 17.39 -29.75
CA ALA A 30 -19.02 17.39 -28.44
C ALA A 30 -18.34 16.05 -28.13
N CYS A 31 -19.04 14.92 -28.36
CA CYS A 31 -18.49 13.59 -28.09
C CYS A 31 -17.39 13.20 -29.10
N SER A 32 -17.49 13.63 -30.37
CA SER A 32 -16.43 13.39 -31.34
C SER A 32 -15.17 14.21 -31.04
N ALA A 33 -15.31 15.47 -30.62
CA ALA A 33 -14.20 16.30 -30.19
C ALA A 33 -13.51 15.76 -28.93
N GLU A 34 -14.29 15.31 -27.93
CA GLU A 34 -13.72 14.72 -26.71
C GLU A 34 -12.99 13.40 -27.00
N LEU A 35 -13.56 12.52 -27.83
CA LEU A 35 -12.90 11.28 -28.25
C LEU A 35 -11.58 11.56 -28.97
N GLU A 36 -11.56 12.54 -29.88
CA GLU A 36 -10.34 12.92 -30.59
C GLU A 36 -9.28 13.51 -29.66
N ALA A 37 -9.70 14.30 -28.67
CA ALA A 37 -8.80 14.81 -27.64
C ALA A 37 -8.13 13.67 -26.86
N ILE A 38 -8.90 12.66 -26.43
CA ILE A 38 -8.34 11.50 -25.72
C ILE A 38 -7.40 10.70 -26.64
N ARG A 39 -7.77 10.47 -27.91
CA ARG A 39 -6.91 9.78 -28.89
C ARG A 39 -5.58 10.50 -29.09
N SER A 40 -5.61 11.82 -29.26
CA SER A 40 -4.40 12.63 -29.43
C SER A 40 -3.46 12.54 -28.22
N GLN A 41 -4.01 12.50 -27.00
CA GLN A 41 -3.24 12.32 -25.77
C GLN A 41 -2.63 10.92 -25.71
N THR A 42 -3.40 9.89 -26.03
CA THR A 42 -2.90 8.50 -26.07
C THR A 42 -1.77 8.34 -27.10
N ASP A 43 -1.89 8.96 -28.27
CA ASP A 43 -0.84 8.94 -29.29
C ASP A 43 0.42 9.69 -28.84
N ALA A 44 0.26 10.84 -28.17
CA ALA A 44 1.38 11.56 -27.57
C ALA A 44 2.09 10.71 -26.51
N LEU A 45 1.34 10.01 -25.66
CA LEU A 45 1.90 9.09 -24.66
C LEU A 45 2.58 7.88 -25.32
N ARG A 46 2.04 7.35 -26.42
CA ARG A 46 2.65 6.25 -27.19
C ARG A 46 3.98 6.67 -27.84
N SER A 47 4.17 7.95 -28.14
CA SER A 47 5.42 8.47 -28.70
C SER A 47 6.57 8.55 -27.69
N LEU A 48 6.29 8.34 -26.39
CA LEU A 48 7.32 8.33 -25.36
C LEU A 48 8.31 7.16 -25.59
N PRO A 49 9.58 7.33 -25.20
CA PRO A 49 10.57 6.26 -25.31
C PRO A 49 10.10 4.98 -24.63
N GLU A 50 10.20 3.86 -25.34
CA GLU A 50 9.85 2.56 -24.79
C GLU A 50 10.81 2.21 -23.63
N ILE A 51 10.28 2.24 -22.41
CA ILE A 51 11.02 1.80 -21.24
C ILE A 51 11.01 0.27 -21.28
N ARG A 52 12.14 -0.32 -21.66
CA ARG A 52 12.30 -1.77 -21.57
C ARG A 52 12.08 -2.20 -20.13
N ALA A 53 11.12 -3.11 -19.94
CA ALA A 53 10.92 -3.74 -18.66
C ALA A 53 12.23 -4.39 -18.20
N PRO A 54 12.58 -4.32 -16.90
CA PRO A 54 13.82 -4.89 -16.41
C PRO A 54 13.90 -6.37 -16.79
N GLN A 55 15.06 -6.81 -17.27
CA GLN A 55 15.35 -8.23 -17.50
C GLN A 55 15.61 -8.91 -16.15
N GLY A 56 14.56 -9.00 -15.34
CA GLY A 56 14.57 -9.67 -14.05
C GLY A 56 13.89 -11.03 -14.10
N ASP A 57 13.98 -11.77 -13.00
CA ASP A 57 13.27 -13.04 -12.84
C ASP A 57 11.77 -12.80 -12.63
N TRP A 58 11.04 -12.66 -13.74
CA TRP A 58 9.58 -12.51 -13.75
C TRP A 58 8.88 -13.69 -13.05
N HIS A 59 9.44 -14.89 -13.11
CA HIS A 59 8.90 -16.05 -12.42
C HIS A 59 9.08 -15.93 -10.90
N GLY A 60 10.22 -15.42 -10.44
CA GLY A 60 10.45 -15.08 -9.04
C GLY A 60 9.48 -14.02 -8.51
N LEU A 61 9.23 -12.96 -9.29
CA LEU A 61 8.23 -11.94 -8.96
C LEU A 61 6.82 -12.56 -8.88
N GLU A 62 6.45 -13.37 -9.87
CA GLU A 62 5.15 -14.04 -9.92
C GLU A 62 4.96 -14.99 -8.72
N ALA A 63 5.99 -15.74 -8.34
CA ALA A 63 5.97 -16.61 -7.17
C ALA A 63 5.77 -15.82 -5.88
N ARG A 64 6.43 -14.66 -5.77
CA ARG A 64 6.30 -13.75 -4.63
C ARG A 64 4.92 -13.08 -4.56
N LEU A 65 4.40 -12.57 -5.67
CA LEU A 65 3.05 -11.98 -5.71
C LEU A 65 1.97 -13.02 -5.36
N ARG A 66 2.19 -14.28 -5.75
CA ARG A 66 1.31 -15.40 -5.38
C ARG A 66 1.43 -15.76 -3.89
N SER A 67 2.62 -15.71 -3.29
CA SER A 67 2.80 -15.97 -1.86
C SER A 67 2.19 -14.85 -1.01
N GLU A 68 2.29 -13.59 -1.46
CA GLU A 68 1.68 -12.41 -0.85
C GLU A 68 0.16 -12.33 -1.07
N GLY A 69 -0.41 -13.18 -1.93
CA GLY A 69 -1.86 -13.23 -2.19
C GLY A 69 -2.38 -12.09 -3.07
N LEU A 70 -1.47 -11.30 -3.65
CA LEU A 70 -1.78 -10.22 -4.59
C LEU A 70 -2.16 -10.74 -5.98
N MET A 71 -1.88 -12.01 -6.25
CA MET A 71 -2.26 -12.69 -7.48
C MET A 71 -3.16 -13.88 -7.15
N ASN A 72 -4.36 -13.90 -7.76
CA ASN A 72 -5.26 -15.04 -7.65
C ASN A 72 -4.61 -16.27 -8.31
N ASP A 73 -4.35 -17.30 -7.51
CA ASP A 73 -3.96 -18.61 -8.01
C ASP A 73 -5.21 -19.48 -8.20
N PRO A 74 -5.71 -19.65 -9.44
CA PRO A 74 -6.88 -20.50 -9.70
C PRO A 74 -6.63 -21.96 -9.28
N GLY A 75 -5.36 -22.36 -9.08
CA GLY A 75 -4.98 -23.68 -8.60
C GLY A 75 -5.05 -23.88 -7.09
N ARG A 76 -5.06 -22.83 -6.26
CA ARG A 76 -5.05 -22.95 -4.80
C ARG A 76 -6.34 -23.59 -4.28
N PHE A 77 -7.49 -23.13 -4.75
CA PHE A 77 -8.80 -23.71 -4.40
C PHE A 77 -9.00 -25.13 -4.94
N ARG A 78 -8.33 -25.48 -6.06
CA ARG A 78 -8.34 -26.83 -6.63
C ARG A 78 -7.43 -27.80 -5.86
N ARG A 79 -6.27 -27.34 -5.36
CA ARG A 79 -5.34 -28.14 -4.53
C ARG A 79 -5.86 -28.38 -3.11
N ILE A 80 -6.65 -27.46 -2.55
CA ILE A 80 -7.29 -27.63 -1.23
C ILE A 80 -8.50 -28.60 -1.31
N GLY A 81 -8.80 -29.18 -2.49
CA GLY A 81 -9.91 -30.13 -2.66
C GLY A 81 -11.32 -29.52 -2.54
N LEU A 82 -11.42 -28.23 -2.24
CA LEU A 82 -12.68 -27.50 -2.09
C LEU A 82 -13.43 -27.28 -3.42
N ALA A 83 -12.71 -27.36 -4.55
CA ALA A 83 -13.32 -27.27 -5.88
C ALA A 83 -14.19 -28.48 -6.25
N GLN A 84 -14.05 -29.62 -5.56
CA GLN A 84 -14.82 -30.85 -5.82
C GLN A 84 -15.60 -31.36 -4.61
N THR A 85 -15.99 -30.49 -3.67
CA THR A 85 -16.89 -30.92 -2.59
C THR A 85 -18.27 -31.27 -3.17
N PRO A 86 -18.72 -32.54 -3.13
CA PRO A 86 -20.04 -32.91 -3.61
C PRO A 86 -21.11 -32.21 -2.76
N GLY A 87 -22.23 -31.80 -3.38
CA GLY A 87 -23.20 -30.87 -2.77
C GLY A 87 -23.73 -31.27 -1.38
N TRP A 88 -23.79 -32.58 -1.09
CA TRP A 88 -24.21 -33.11 0.21
C TRP A 88 -23.22 -32.80 1.35
N MET A 89 -21.93 -32.67 1.04
CA MET A 89 -20.89 -32.38 2.03
C MET A 89 -20.88 -30.89 2.44
N ARG A 90 -21.27 -29.98 1.52
CA ARG A 90 -21.48 -28.56 1.84
C ARG A 90 -22.66 -28.36 2.78
N ALA A 91 -23.75 -29.11 2.59
CA ALA A 91 -24.91 -29.07 3.49
C ALA A 91 -24.56 -29.57 4.90
N ALA A 92 -23.77 -30.65 5.00
CA ALA A 92 -23.29 -31.17 6.28
C ALA A 92 -22.38 -30.16 7.02
N ALA A 93 -21.45 -29.52 6.31
CA ALA A 93 -20.57 -28.50 6.89
C ALA A 93 -21.36 -27.28 7.39
N ALA A 94 -22.37 -26.82 6.64
CA ALA A 94 -23.24 -25.74 7.05
C ALA A 94 -24.03 -26.09 8.33
N ALA A 95 -24.53 -27.32 8.45
CA ALA A 95 -25.24 -27.79 9.65
C ALA A 95 -24.33 -27.85 10.88
N VAL A 96 -23.10 -28.36 10.72
CA VAL A 96 -22.10 -28.43 11.81
C VAL A 96 -21.68 -27.03 12.25
N LEU A 97 -21.41 -26.12 11.32
CA LEU A 97 -21.07 -24.72 11.64
C LEU A 97 -22.23 -24.02 12.35
N PHE A 98 -23.46 -24.21 11.91
CA PHE A 98 -24.65 -23.65 12.56
C PHE A 98 -24.83 -24.17 13.99
N LEU A 99 -24.65 -25.48 14.21
CA LEU A 99 -24.74 -26.09 15.54
C LEU A 99 -23.60 -25.65 16.47
N SER A 100 -22.37 -25.51 15.95
CA SER A 100 -21.22 -25.04 16.72
C SER A 100 -21.29 -23.55 17.08
N GLY A 101 -21.84 -22.70 16.19
CA GLY A 101 -22.06 -21.28 16.46
C GLY A 101 -23.13 -21.02 17.53
N ALA A 102 -24.15 -21.87 17.62
CA ALA A 102 -25.20 -21.75 18.63
C ALA A 102 -24.72 -22.08 20.06
N GLY A 103 -23.65 -22.89 20.21
CA GLY A 103 -23.11 -23.26 21.52
C GLY A 103 -22.23 -22.18 22.18
N ALA A 104 -21.47 -21.41 21.39
CA ALA A 104 -20.53 -20.42 21.92
C ALA A 104 -21.19 -19.10 22.38
N GLY A 105 -22.39 -18.78 21.87
CA GLY A 105 -23.10 -17.54 22.22
C GLY A 105 -23.65 -17.49 23.65
N ALA A 106 -23.85 -18.64 24.31
CA ALA A 106 -24.43 -18.71 25.65
C ALA A 106 -23.42 -18.47 26.79
N LEU A 107 -22.10 -18.47 26.50
CA LEU A 107 -21.06 -18.26 27.51
C LEU A 107 -20.63 -16.79 27.67
N LEU A 108 -21.05 -15.90 26.76
CA LEU A 108 -20.64 -14.49 26.77
C LEU A 108 -21.54 -13.58 27.62
N THR A 109 -22.53 -14.12 28.34
CA THR A 109 -23.47 -13.31 29.14
C THR A 109 -23.28 -13.40 30.66
N SER A 110 -22.17 -13.96 31.15
CA SER A 110 -21.84 -13.85 32.58
C SER A 110 -21.19 -12.49 32.89
N PRO A 111 -21.77 -11.67 33.79
CA PRO A 111 -21.16 -10.43 34.23
C PRO A 111 -20.21 -10.70 35.39
N GLU A 112 -18.92 -10.42 35.22
CA GLU A 112 -17.95 -10.43 36.31
C GLU A 112 -17.67 -9.01 36.81
N ALA A 113 -17.72 -8.85 38.13
CA ALA A 113 -17.57 -7.62 38.88
C ALA A 113 -16.09 -7.19 39.02
N PRO A 114 -15.79 -5.92 39.40
CA PRO A 114 -14.45 -5.34 39.33
C PRO A 114 -13.73 -5.35 40.69
N GLU A 115 -12.42 -5.67 40.71
CA GLU A 115 -11.36 -5.25 41.68
C GLU A 115 -10.02 -5.78 41.11
N SER A 116 -8.82 -5.19 41.21
CA SER A 116 -8.23 -4.19 42.09
C SER A 116 -7.00 -3.59 41.38
N LEU A 117 -6.82 -2.27 41.48
CA LEU A 117 -5.62 -1.55 41.03
C LEU A 117 -4.54 -1.65 42.12
N GLY A 118 -3.60 -2.57 41.92
CA GLY A 118 -2.35 -2.65 42.67
C GLY A 118 -1.23 -1.90 41.96
N ASP A 119 -0.77 -0.82 42.59
CA ASP A 119 0.41 -0.03 42.27
C ASP A 119 1.64 -0.93 42.11
N LEU A 120 2.16 -1.06 40.88
CA LEU A 120 3.46 -1.67 40.59
C LEU A 120 4.26 -0.73 39.71
N ALA A 121 5.24 -0.08 40.35
CA ALA A 121 6.28 0.71 39.72
C ALA A 121 6.84 0.02 38.47
N MET A 122 6.83 0.72 37.34
CA MET A 122 7.46 0.28 36.11
C MET A 122 8.96 0.03 36.35
N PRO A 123 9.46 -1.21 36.20
CA PRO A 123 10.88 -1.44 36.29
C PRO A 123 11.57 -0.79 35.09
N SER A 124 12.63 -0.02 35.37
CA SER A 124 13.50 0.53 34.33
C SER A 124 14.02 -0.60 33.46
N SER A 125 13.92 -0.45 32.13
CA SER A 125 14.21 -1.48 31.14
C SER A 125 15.58 -2.14 31.35
N ALA A 126 16.56 -1.38 31.85
CA ALA A 126 17.90 -1.83 32.25
C ALA A 126 17.90 -3.05 33.19
N ALA A 127 16.99 -3.10 34.17
CA ALA A 127 16.92 -4.18 35.16
C ALA A 127 16.32 -5.48 34.60
N THR A 128 15.44 -5.38 33.60
CA THR A 128 14.83 -6.53 32.94
C THR A 128 15.85 -7.30 32.10
N PHE A 129 16.84 -6.62 31.51
CA PHE A 129 17.92 -7.26 30.74
C PHE A 129 18.85 -8.12 31.60
N ALA A 130 19.14 -7.68 32.84
CA ALA A 130 20.08 -8.36 33.72
C ALA A 130 19.49 -9.63 34.38
N THR A 131 18.17 -9.80 34.32
CA THR A 131 17.44 -10.85 35.08
C THR A 131 16.84 -11.94 34.18
N SER A 132 17.09 -11.91 32.86
CA SER A 132 16.57 -12.93 31.95
C SER A 132 17.31 -14.27 32.14
N THR A 133 16.60 -15.29 32.61
CA THR A 133 17.14 -16.64 32.84
C THR A 133 16.83 -17.64 31.71
N SER A 134 16.15 -17.19 30.64
CA SER A 134 15.83 -18.01 29.46
C SER A 134 16.05 -17.25 28.14
N VAL A 135 16.22 -17.99 27.05
CA VAL A 135 16.46 -17.45 25.70
C VAL A 135 15.24 -16.67 25.20
N GLU A 136 14.03 -17.15 25.48
CA GLU A 136 12.77 -16.51 25.11
C GLU A 136 12.56 -15.19 25.86
N ALA A 137 12.95 -15.15 27.14
CA ALA A 137 12.93 -13.93 27.95
C ALA A 137 13.93 -12.90 27.41
N ALA A 138 15.14 -13.34 27.04
CA ALA A 138 16.16 -12.48 26.42
C ALA A 138 15.69 -11.93 25.05
N ALA A 139 15.11 -12.77 24.19
CA ALA A 139 14.58 -12.35 22.88
C ALA A 139 13.45 -11.32 23.01
N THR A 140 12.61 -11.45 24.04
CA THR A 140 11.57 -10.46 24.34
C THR A 140 12.15 -9.16 24.87
N ALA A 141 13.17 -9.24 25.73
CA ALA A 141 13.87 -8.06 26.20
C ALA A 141 14.52 -7.27 25.04
N VAL A 142 15.16 -7.95 24.09
CA VAL A 142 15.75 -7.31 22.90
C VAL A 142 14.72 -6.54 22.08
N ARG A 143 13.54 -7.14 21.80
CA ARG A 143 12.47 -6.46 21.05
C ARG A 143 11.97 -5.20 21.77
N VAL A 144 11.82 -5.27 23.09
CA VAL A 144 11.43 -4.10 23.89
C VAL A 144 12.53 -3.03 23.88
N ALA A 145 13.80 -3.43 23.92
CA ALA A 145 14.94 -2.50 23.81
C ALA A 145 14.92 -1.74 22.49
N GLU A 146 14.69 -2.45 21.39
CA GLU A 146 14.63 -1.89 20.04
C GLU A 146 13.49 -0.88 19.91
N GLN A 147 12.30 -1.23 20.40
CA GLN A 147 11.16 -0.31 20.44
C GLN A 147 11.48 0.96 21.24
N ASN A 148 12.11 0.80 22.40
CA ASN A 148 12.51 1.93 23.24
C ASN A 148 13.58 2.81 22.56
N TYR A 149 14.53 2.20 21.85
CA TYR A 149 15.55 2.92 21.09
C TYR A 149 14.94 3.76 19.96
N VAL A 150 14.04 3.17 19.17
CA VAL A 150 13.34 3.89 18.09
C VAL A 150 12.51 5.05 18.65
N ALA A 151 11.80 4.82 19.76
CA ALA A 151 11.03 5.85 20.44
C ALA A 151 11.93 6.98 20.96
N ALA A 152 13.09 6.65 21.53
CA ALA A 152 14.06 7.62 22.04
C ALA A 152 14.63 8.50 20.92
N ILE A 153 15.01 7.93 19.77
CA ILE A 153 15.50 8.70 18.61
C ILE A 153 14.42 9.63 18.08
N THR A 154 13.20 9.14 17.93
CA THR A 154 12.08 9.95 17.44
C THR A 154 11.85 11.14 18.37
N ARG A 155 11.87 10.91 19.69
CA ARG A 155 11.72 11.98 20.68
C ARG A 155 12.89 12.96 20.67
N TYR A 156 14.12 12.47 20.51
CA TYR A 156 15.31 13.31 20.38
C TYR A 156 15.22 14.23 19.15
N GLN A 157 14.80 13.70 18.01
CA GLN A 157 14.59 14.49 16.79
C GLN A 157 13.49 15.55 16.97
N GLN A 158 12.38 15.19 17.62
CA GLN A 158 11.31 16.16 17.94
C GLN A 158 11.82 17.30 18.81
N LEU A 159 12.63 16.98 19.83
CA LEU A 159 13.22 17.99 20.71
C LEU A 159 14.22 18.88 19.96
N LEU A 160 15.09 18.30 19.13
CA LEU A 160 15.99 19.05 18.25
C LEU A 160 15.24 20.04 17.35
N ILE A 161 14.13 19.60 16.75
CA ILE A 161 13.29 20.47 15.91
C ILE A 161 12.71 21.61 16.75
N SER A 162 12.18 21.31 17.94
CA SER A 162 11.61 22.33 18.83
C SER A 162 12.64 23.33 19.38
N GLU A 163 13.88 22.90 19.63
CA GLU A 163 14.95 23.73 20.21
C GLU A 163 15.66 24.58 19.16
N SER A 164 15.74 24.08 17.91
CA SER A 164 16.40 24.79 16.80
C SER A 164 15.71 26.08 16.38
N GLY A 165 14.49 26.37 16.87
CA GLY A 165 13.72 27.58 16.52
C GLY A 165 13.34 27.66 15.03
N VAL A 166 13.68 26.65 14.24
CA VAL A 166 13.17 26.44 12.89
C VAL A 166 11.74 25.96 13.09
N GLU A 167 10.76 26.75 12.65
CA GLU A 167 9.36 26.32 12.66
C GLU A 167 9.25 24.88 12.15
N ALA A 168 8.46 24.08 12.88
CA ALA A 168 8.37 22.65 12.72
C ALA A 168 8.24 22.23 11.24
N GLY A 169 9.30 21.58 10.75
CA GLY A 169 9.38 21.01 9.41
C GLY A 169 9.92 22.01 8.40
N SER A 170 11.00 21.62 7.70
CA SER A 170 11.33 22.19 6.39
C SER A 170 10.04 22.52 5.66
N ASP A 171 9.88 23.77 5.22
CA ASP A 171 8.77 24.19 4.37
C ASP A 171 8.49 23.07 3.34
N PRO A 172 7.25 22.55 3.25
CA PRO A 172 6.91 21.45 2.37
C PRO A 172 7.37 21.67 0.93
N MET A 173 7.39 22.93 0.47
CA MET A 173 7.91 23.28 -0.86
C MET A 173 9.43 23.11 -0.95
N SER A 174 10.17 23.58 0.05
CA SER A 174 11.63 23.37 0.15
C SER A 174 12.00 21.88 0.24
N ARG A 175 11.21 21.09 0.97
CA ARG A 175 11.37 19.62 1.05
C ARG A 175 11.07 18.95 -0.29
N MET A 176 10.02 19.38 -0.99
CA MET A 176 9.68 18.89 -2.32
C MET A 176 10.81 19.15 -3.32
N ALA A 177 11.39 20.35 -3.32
CA ALA A 177 12.53 20.69 -4.17
C ALA A 177 13.76 19.80 -3.90
N ALA A 178 14.05 19.51 -2.62
CA ALA A 178 15.12 18.59 -2.25
C ALA A 178 14.86 17.15 -2.74
N LEU A 179 13.62 16.66 -2.60
CA LEU A 179 13.22 15.32 -3.05
C LEU A 179 13.24 15.20 -4.58
N GLU A 180 12.89 16.25 -5.31
CA GLU A 180 13.01 16.28 -6.78
C GLU A 180 14.46 16.20 -7.25
N TYR A 181 15.35 16.93 -6.58
CA TYR A 181 16.78 16.82 -6.84
C TYR A 181 17.31 15.40 -6.55
N LEU A 182 16.96 14.84 -5.39
CA LEU A 182 17.37 13.48 -5.02
C LEU A 182 16.81 12.42 -5.98
N ALA A 183 15.57 12.57 -6.45
CA ALA A 183 14.99 11.67 -7.44
C ALA A 183 15.78 11.71 -8.75
N THR A 184 16.12 12.91 -9.23
CA THR A 184 16.90 13.13 -10.46
C THR A 184 18.29 12.50 -10.36
N VAL A 185 18.99 12.73 -9.25
CA VAL A 185 20.33 12.16 -8.99
C VAL A 185 20.26 10.63 -8.87
N SER A 186 19.29 10.10 -8.14
CA SER A 186 19.13 8.65 -7.93
C SER A 186 18.79 7.93 -9.23
N GLN A 187 17.96 8.51 -10.10
CA GLN A 187 17.70 7.98 -11.44
C GLN A 187 18.95 7.96 -12.31
N ALA A 188 19.82 8.97 -12.20
CA ALA A 188 21.12 8.97 -12.89
C ALA A 188 22.05 7.87 -12.34
N ALA A 189 22.07 7.66 -11.02
CA ALA A 189 22.85 6.60 -10.38
C ALA A 189 22.37 5.19 -10.78
N VAL A 190 21.05 4.95 -10.80
CA VAL A 190 20.46 3.68 -11.26
C VAL A 190 20.78 3.42 -12.74
N ARG A 191 20.83 4.45 -13.60
CA ARG A 191 21.25 4.29 -15.00
C ARG A 191 22.71 3.83 -15.13
N GLN A 192 23.58 4.21 -14.20
CA GLN A 192 24.99 3.79 -14.19
C GLN A 192 25.16 2.37 -13.64
N ALA A 193 24.37 1.99 -12.63
CA ALA A 193 24.43 0.68 -11.99
C ALA A 193 23.02 0.07 -11.79
N PRO A 194 22.39 -0.44 -12.86
CA PRO A 194 21.00 -0.89 -12.81
C PRO A 194 20.79 -2.14 -11.95
N GLY A 195 21.85 -2.94 -11.75
CA GLY A 195 21.83 -4.15 -10.93
C GLY A 195 22.08 -3.91 -9.44
N ASP A 196 22.33 -2.68 -9.00
CA ASP A 196 22.61 -2.38 -7.59
C ASP A 196 21.30 -2.31 -6.77
N PRO A 197 21.06 -3.26 -5.84
CA PRO A 197 19.83 -3.27 -5.04
C PRO A 197 19.71 -2.07 -4.11
N TYR A 198 20.83 -1.47 -3.67
CA TYR A 198 20.81 -0.30 -2.77
C TYR A 198 20.31 0.94 -3.51
N LEU A 199 20.85 1.22 -4.70
CA LEU A 199 20.42 2.37 -5.51
C LEU A 199 18.96 2.27 -5.94
N ASN A 200 18.52 1.06 -6.29
CA ASN A 200 17.13 0.78 -6.62
C ASN A 200 16.20 1.00 -5.40
N GLY A 201 16.56 0.48 -4.23
CA GLY A 201 15.80 0.68 -3.00
C GLY A 201 15.73 2.15 -2.59
N PHE A 202 16.85 2.86 -2.71
CA PHE A 202 16.94 4.29 -2.39
C PHE A 202 16.08 5.15 -3.33
N LEU A 203 16.11 4.87 -4.64
CA LEU A 203 15.24 5.57 -5.60
C LEU A 203 13.76 5.37 -5.25
N VAL A 204 13.35 4.14 -4.92
CA VAL A 204 11.97 3.84 -4.53
C VAL A 204 11.57 4.58 -3.26
N SER A 205 12.44 4.64 -2.25
CA SER A 205 12.15 5.38 -1.02
C SER A 205 11.99 6.88 -1.27
N VAL A 206 12.88 7.47 -2.09
CA VAL A 206 12.81 8.90 -2.45
C VAL A 206 11.53 9.21 -3.22
N LEU A 207 11.13 8.36 -4.17
CA LEU A 207 9.88 8.53 -4.91
C LEU A 207 8.64 8.44 -4.02
N GLY A 208 8.62 7.50 -3.06
CA GLY A 208 7.54 7.37 -2.09
C GLY A 208 7.43 8.60 -1.17
N GLU A 209 8.56 9.13 -0.70
CA GLU A 209 8.58 10.32 0.15
C GLU A 209 8.17 11.59 -0.62
N ARG A 210 8.54 11.69 -1.91
CA ARG A 210 8.11 12.76 -2.82
C ARG A 210 6.60 12.79 -2.98
N GLU A 211 5.99 11.63 -3.24
CA GLU A 211 4.54 11.52 -3.39
C GLU A 211 3.79 11.91 -2.11
N ALA A 212 4.23 11.39 -0.96
CA ALA A 212 3.65 11.76 0.33
C ALA A 212 3.76 13.27 0.61
N THR A 213 4.89 13.88 0.24
CA THR A 213 5.10 15.33 0.39
C THR A 213 4.20 16.13 -0.56
N ALA A 214 4.03 15.68 -1.80
CA ALA A 214 3.13 16.31 -2.77
C ALA A 214 1.67 16.31 -2.28
N GLN A 215 1.20 15.21 -1.68
CA GLN A 215 -0.14 15.13 -1.09
C GLN A 215 -0.31 16.09 0.11
N LEU A 216 0.73 16.27 0.92
CA LEU A 216 0.73 17.26 2.02
C LEU A 216 0.68 18.71 1.51
N VAL A 217 1.36 19.01 0.40
CA VAL A 217 1.30 20.33 -0.23
C VAL A 217 -0.10 20.57 -0.82
N ALA A 218 -0.63 19.61 -1.57
CA ALA A 218 -1.95 19.71 -2.22
C ALA A 218 -3.10 19.84 -1.21
N SER A 219 -3.03 19.11 -0.09
CA SER A 219 -4.04 19.21 0.98
C SER A 219 -4.00 20.55 1.73
N ARG A 220 -2.84 21.22 1.80
CA ARG A 220 -2.72 22.58 2.35
C ARG A 220 -3.23 23.66 1.39
N SER A 221 -3.11 23.46 0.08
CA SER A 221 -3.57 24.43 -0.92
C SER A 221 -5.08 24.43 -1.17
N ASN A 222 -5.81 23.38 -0.76
CA ASN A 222 -7.26 23.22 -0.96
C ASN A 222 -8.14 23.95 0.08
N TRP A 223 -7.67 25.07 0.66
CA TRP A 223 -8.43 25.92 1.60
C TRP A 223 -8.93 27.22 0.95
N TYR A 224 -9.52 27.12 -0.25
CA TYR A 224 -10.30 28.19 -0.88
C TYR A 224 -11.60 27.63 -1.45
#